data_AF-A0A6F8TQ60-F1
#
_entry.id   AF-A0A6F8TQ60-F1
#
_cell.length_a   1.000
_cell.length_b   1.000
_cell.length_c   1.000
_cell.angle_alpha   90.00
_cell.angle_beta   90.00
_cell.angle_gamma   90.00
#
_symmetry.space_group_name_H-M   'P 1'
#
loop_
_entity.id
_entity.type
_entity.pdbx_description
1 polymer ?
#
loop_
_entity_poly.entity_id
_entity_poly.type
_entity_poly.pdbx_seq_one_letter_code
_entity_poly.pdbx_strand_id
1 'polypeptide(L)'
;MADVEVFIGDLTDRTFHYDGGDWNHNFPKRISPFFPKGYDLFFKLLDGIYHKKIEGRQTDWGSHTCLMYPGEMLAVLEDYYKREVDNEKVQGLFQFIKGLDQEQQYGLVACEMS
;
A
#
# COMPACT_ATOMS: atom_id res chain seq x y z
N MET A 1 -19.40 2.11 9.70
CA MET A 1 -18.70 1.66 8.48
C MET A 1 -17.25 1.55 8.88
N ALA A 2 -16.57 0.43 8.61
CA ALA A 2 -15.13 0.35 8.86
C ALA A 2 -14.46 1.38 7.95
N ASP A 3 -13.62 2.24 8.51
CA ASP A 3 -12.82 3.15 7.70
C ASP A 3 -11.74 2.29 7.03
N VAL A 4 -11.51 2.44 5.73
CA VAL A 4 -10.46 1.67 5.03
C VAL A 4 -9.44 2.60 4.42
N GLU A 5 -8.20 2.17 4.39
CA GLU A 5 -7.09 3.01 3.99
C GLU A 5 -6.02 2.24 3.22
N VAL A 6 -5.32 2.97 2.35
CA VAL A 6 -4.11 2.50 1.67
C VAL A 6 -2.94 3.40 2.05
N PHE A 7 -1.81 2.78 2.39
CA PHE A 7 -0.58 3.50 2.72
C PHE A 7 0.67 2.70 2.36
N ILE A 8 1.83 3.36 2.38
CA ILE A 8 3.14 2.72 2.26
C ILE A 8 3.70 2.52 3.65
N GLY A 9 4.04 1.27 3.97
CA GLY A 9 4.65 0.89 5.22
C GLY A 9 6.11 0.47 5.09
N ASP A 10 6.85 0.69 6.17
CA ASP A 10 8.25 0.31 6.31
C ASP A 10 8.38 -1.17 6.68
N LEU A 11 8.97 -1.96 5.79
CA LEU A 11 9.19 -3.40 6.01
C LEU A 11 10.31 -3.70 7.00
N THR A 12 11.14 -2.71 7.36
CA THR A 12 12.18 -2.86 8.38
C THR A 12 11.64 -2.73 9.80
N ASP A 13 10.35 -2.41 9.92
CA ASP A 13 9.65 -2.38 11.20
C ASP A 13 9.71 -3.75 11.88
N ARG A 14 10.34 -3.80 13.05
CA ARG A 14 10.56 -5.04 13.81
C ARG A 14 9.27 -5.65 14.34
N THR A 15 8.19 -4.87 14.43
CA THR A 15 6.88 -5.38 14.82
C THR A 15 6.10 -5.99 13.67
N PHE A 16 6.61 -5.86 12.43
CA PHE A 16 5.98 -6.42 11.24
C PHE A 16 6.61 -7.76 10.86
N HIS A 17 5.75 -8.74 10.57
CA HIS A 17 6.15 -10.07 10.14
C HIS A 17 5.38 -10.48 8.89
N TYR A 18 6.01 -10.39 7.73
CA TYR A 18 5.37 -10.72 6.45
C TYR A 18 4.96 -12.21 6.31
N ASP A 19 5.81 -13.10 6.83
CA ASP A 19 5.56 -14.56 6.82
C ASP A 19 4.97 -15.09 8.12
N GLY A 20 4.86 -14.24 9.15
CA GLY A 20 4.37 -14.58 10.48
C GLY A 20 2.86 -14.41 10.63
N GLY A 21 2.27 -15.16 11.54
CA GLY A 21 0.81 -15.27 11.71
C GLY A 21 0.31 -14.78 13.06
N ASP A 22 0.77 -13.61 13.53
CA ASP A 22 0.26 -13.08 14.79
C ASP A 22 -1.11 -12.40 14.67
N TRP A 23 -1.65 -12.23 13.44
CA TRP A 23 -3.03 -11.79 13.09
C TRP A 23 -3.66 -10.79 14.09
N ASN A 24 -2.83 -9.91 14.64
CA ASN A 24 -3.18 -8.92 15.66
C ASN A 24 -2.40 -7.66 15.30
N HIS A 25 -2.96 -6.82 14.44
CA HIS A 25 -2.33 -5.57 13.99
C HIS A 25 -0.97 -5.77 13.31
N ASN A 26 -0.79 -6.88 12.60
CA ASN A 26 0.43 -7.18 11.87
C ASN A 26 0.42 -6.48 10.50
N PHE A 27 0.69 -5.18 10.53
CA PHE A 27 0.95 -4.36 9.35
C PHE A 27 2.14 -3.44 9.62
N PRO A 28 2.93 -3.10 8.58
CA PRO A 28 4.12 -2.29 8.77
C PRO A 28 3.74 -0.85 9.12
N LYS A 29 4.58 -0.17 9.92
CA LYS A 29 4.37 1.24 10.24
C LYS A 29 4.32 2.12 8.99
N ARG A 30 3.30 2.98 8.90
CA ARG A 30 3.14 3.95 7.82
C ARG A 30 4.32 4.93 7.75
N ILE A 31 4.79 5.13 6.52
CA ILE A 31 5.75 6.18 6.16
C ILE A 31 5.20 7.16 5.11
N SER A 32 4.16 6.79 4.35
CA SER A 32 3.59 7.65 3.33
C SER A 32 2.65 8.74 3.87
N PRO A 33 2.43 9.81 3.09
CA PRO A 33 1.23 10.63 3.23
C PRO A 33 -0.06 9.82 2.97
N PHE A 34 -1.21 10.43 3.27
CA PHE A 34 -2.53 9.89 2.95
C PHE A 34 -2.76 9.79 1.45
N PHE A 35 -3.30 8.66 1.00
CA PHE A 35 -3.61 8.43 -0.41
C PHE A 35 -4.92 9.13 -0.82
N PRO A 36 -4.94 9.86 -1.94
CA PRO A 36 -6.19 10.35 -2.52
C PRO A 36 -7.11 9.19 -2.89
N LYS A 37 -8.40 9.24 -2.54
CA LYS A 37 -9.36 8.14 -2.80
C LYS A 37 -8.90 6.78 -2.23
N GLY A 38 -8.31 6.77 -1.03
CA GLY A 38 -7.84 5.56 -0.36
C GLY A 38 -8.89 4.43 -0.31
N TYR A 39 -10.17 4.78 -0.17
CA TYR A 39 -11.28 3.81 -0.20
C TYR A 39 -11.36 3.03 -1.51
N ASP A 40 -11.43 3.71 -2.66
CA ASP A 40 -11.54 3.05 -3.97
C ASP A 40 -10.25 2.27 -4.30
N LEU A 41 -9.10 2.79 -3.88
CA LEU A 41 -7.82 2.12 -4.07
C LEU A 41 -7.71 0.82 -3.25
N PHE A 42 -8.24 0.83 -2.02
CA PHE A 42 -8.28 -0.35 -1.16
C PHE A 42 -8.95 -1.54 -1.87
N PHE A 43 -10.17 -1.35 -2.40
CA PHE A 43 -10.87 -2.43 -3.11
C PHE A 43 -10.15 -2.88 -4.37
N LYS A 44 -9.53 -1.95 -5.12
CA LYS A 44 -8.75 -2.33 -6.31
C LYS A 44 -7.50 -3.14 -5.98
N LEU A 45 -6.83 -2.84 -4.86
CA LEU A 45 -5.69 -3.64 -4.41
C LEU A 45 -6.14 -5.04 -3.99
N LEU A 46 -7.23 -5.15 -3.23
CA LEU A 46 -7.81 -6.44 -2.86
C LEU A 46 -8.21 -7.27 -4.09
N ASP A 47 -8.91 -6.67 -5.05
CA ASP A 47 -9.24 -7.33 -6.32
C ASP A 47 -7.97 -7.76 -7.08
N GLY A 48 -6.96 -6.91 -7.10
CA GLY A 48 -5.66 -7.19 -7.71
C GLY A 48 -4.97 -8.40 -7.09
N ILE A 49 -4.97 -8.50 -5.76
CA ILE A 49 -4.44 -9.64 -5.01
C ILE A 49 -5.27 -10.90 -5.27
N TYR A 50 -6.60 -10.81 -5.14
CA TYR A 50 -7.52 -11.94 -5.32
C TYR A 50 -7.44 -12.55 -6.72
N HIS A 51 -7.30 -11.71 -7.74
CA HIS A 51 -7.13 -12.13 -9.13
C HIS A 51 -5.67 -12.42 -9.53
N LYS A 52 -4.73 -12.43 -8.57
CA LYS A 52 -3.30 -12.70 -8.79
C LYS A 52 -2.64 -11.77 -9.82
N LYS A 53 -3.14 -10.53 -9.95
CA LYS A 53 -2.55 -9.47 -10.76
C LYS A 53 -1.45 -8.72 -10.01
N ILE A 54 -1.56 -8.71 -8.68
CA ILE A 54 -0.59 -8.13 -7.76
C ILE A 54 -0.21 -9.21 -6.75
N GLU A 55 1.08 -9.35 -6.48
CA GLU A 55 1.55 -10.22 -5.40
C GLU A 55 1.35 -9.51 -4.05
N GLY A 56 0.49 -10.09 -3.23
CA GLY A 56 0.21 -9.58 -1.89
C GLY A 56 -0.41 -10.68 -1.04
N ARG A 57 -0.31 -10.50 0.27
CA ARG A 57 -0.79 -11.46 1.26
C ARG A 57 -1.58 -10.75 2.34
N GLN A 58 -2.59 -11.43 2.87
CA GLN A 58 -3.24 -11.02 4.10
C GLN A 58 -2.26 -11.17 5.27
N THR A 59 -1.87 -10.06 5.89
CA THR A 59 -0.93 -10.05 7.03
C THR A 59 -1.65 -9.88 8.36
N ASP A 60 -2.89 -9.40 8.34
CA ASP A 60 -3.78 -9.26 9.50
C ASP A 60 -5.26 -9.46 9.10
N TRP A 61 -6.18 -9.61 10.06
CA TRP A 61 -7.62 -9.82 9.77
C TRP A 61 -8.20 -8.77 8.81
N GLY A 62 -7.82 -7.50 9.00
CA GLY A 62 -8.23 -6.39 8.14
C GLY A 62 -7.13 -5.88 7.21
N SER A 63 -5.96 -6.52 7.12
CA SER A 63 -4.80 -5.96 6.42
C SER A 63 -4.20 -6.89 5.38
N HIS A 64 -3.94 -6.34 4.20
CA HIS A 64 -3.23 -6.98 3.12
C HIS A 64 -2.01 -6.16 2.75
N THR A 65 -0.85 -6.81 2.69
CA THR A 65 0.42 -6.17 2.34
C THR A 65 0.96 -6.74 1.03
N CYS A 66 1.23 -5.85 0.08
CA CYS A 66 1.96 -6.17 -1.14
C CYS A 66 3.42 -5.72 -0.97
N LEU A 67 4.38 -6.61 -1.20
CA LEU A 67 5.79 -6.23 -1.21
C LEU A 67 6.13 -5.70 -2.60
N MET A 68 6.54 -4.44 -2.68
CA MET A 68 6.81 -3.79 -3.96
C MET A 68 8.07 -2.93 -3.86
N TYR A 69 8.86 -2.93 -4.94
CA TYR A 69 9.82 -1.87 -5.15
C TYR A 69 9.10 -0.56 -5.53
N PRO A 70 9.68 0.62 -5.22
CA PRO A 70 9.05 1.89 -5.55
C PRO A 70 8.64 2.04 -7.02
N GLY A 71 9.43 1.49 -7.96
CA GLY A 71 9.09 1.49 -9.39
C GLY A 71 7.84 0.68 -9.75
N GLU A 72 7.65 -0.48 -9.12
CA GLU A 72 6.45 -1.32 -9.30
C GLU A 72 5.22 -0.64 -8.71
N MET A 73 5.39 -0.05 -7.53
CA MET A 73 4.34 0.71 -6.84
C MET A 73 3.90 1.92 -7.68
N LEU A 74 4.86 2.66 -8.26
CA LEU A 74 4.56 3.75 -9.17
C LEU A 74 3.75 3.26 -10.37
N ALA A 75 4.13 2.16 -11.01
CA ALA A 75 3.38 1.64 -12.17
C ALA A 75 1.91 1.31 -11.83
N VAL A 76 1.67 0.69 -10.67
CA VAL A 76 0.31 0.38 -10.18
C VAL A 76 -0.48 1.68 -9.94
N LEU A 77 0.12 2.65 -9.26
CA LEU A 77 -0.57 3.88 -8.88
C LEU A 77 -0.74 4.86 -10.05
N GLU A 78 0.19 4.89 -11.00
CA GLU A 78 0.08 5.68 -12.23
C GLU A 78 -1.08 5.18 -13.10
N ASP A 79 -1.27 3.86 -13.26
CA ASP A 79 -2.46 3.35 -13.96
C ASP A 79 -3.76 3.70 -13.21
N TYR A 80 -3.73 3.63 -11.87
CA TYR A 80 -4.88 3.97 -11.04
C TYR A 80 -5.27 5.44 -11.18
N TYR A 81 -4.32 6.36 -10.98
CA TYR A 81 -4.52 7.80 -11.00
C TYR A 81 -4.32 8.44 -12.38
N LYS A 82 -4.31 7.68 -13.48
CA LYS A 82 -4.09 8.24 -14.83
C LYS A 82 -5.03 9.38 -15.24
N ARG A 83 -6.21 9.49 -14.61
CA ARG A 83 -7.18 10.58 -14.82
C ARG A 83 -7.03 11.75 -13.85
N GLU A 84 -6.11 11.65 -12.90
CA GLU A 84 -5.88 12.58 -11.79
C GLU A 84 -4.41 12.98 -11.69
N VAL A 85 -3.67 12.86 -12.78
CA VAL A 85 -2.25 13.22 -12.87
C VAL A 85 -1.96 14.69 -12.53
N ASP A 86 -2.93 15.57 -12.72
CA ASP A 86 -2.83 17.01 -12.37
C ASP A 86 -3.20 17.30 -10.90
N ASN A 87 -3.60 16.29 -10.12
CA ASN A 87 -3.95 16.47 -8.72
C ASN A 87 -2.67 16.62 -7.87
N GLU A 88 -2.52 17.76 -7.19
CA GLU A 88 -1.34 18.06 -6.37
C GLU A 88 -1.03 16.98 -5.31
N LYS A 89 -2.06 16.34 -4.72
CA LYS A 89 -1.86 15.27 -3.75
C LYS A 89 -1.35 13.99 -4.39
N VAL A 90 -1.82 13.67 -5.60
CA VAL A 90 -1.31 12.53 -6.39
C VAL A 90 0.14 12.78 -6.79
N GLN A 91 0.44 13.99 -7.27
CA GLN A 91 1.81 14.38 -7.60
C GLN A 91 2.73 14.32 -6.38
N GLY A 92 2.28 14.82 -5.22
CA GLY A 92 3.02 14.74 -3.97
C GLY A 92 3.29 13.29 -3.53
N LEU A 93 2.30 12.41 -3.68
CA LEU A 93 2.48 10.97 -3.43
C LEU A 93 3.52 10.36 -4.39
N PHE A 94 3.47 10.68 -5.68
CA PHE A 94 4.45 10.17 -6.64
C PHE A 94 5.85 10.69 -6.37
N GLN A 95 5.99 11.96 -5.98
CA GLN A 95 7.29 12.52 -5.57
C GLN A 95 7.81 11.84 -4.31
N PHE A 96 6.94 11.54 -3.34
CA PHE A 96 7.31 10.77 -2.16
C PHE A 96 7.87 9.40 -2.55
N ILE A 97 7.18 8.65 -3.42
CA ILE A 97 7.63 7.31 -3.84
C ILE A 97 8.95 7.38 -4.61
N LYS A 98 9.14 8.39 -5.47
CA LYS A 98 10.40 8.63 -6.20
C LYS A 98 11.56 9.00 -5.27
N GLY A 99 11.26 9.53 -4.07
CA GLY A 99 12.25 9.83 -3.04
C GLY A 99 12.63 8.66 -2.14
N LEU A 100 11.94 7.52 -2.24
CA LEU A 100 12.29 6.30 -1.51
C LEU A 100 13.56 5.65 -2.07
N ASP A 101 14.17 4.76 -1.30
CA ASP A 101 15.29 3.94 -1.79
C ASP A 101 14.77 2.96 -2.85
N GLN A 102 15.23 3.13 -4.10
CA GLN A 102 14.73 2.36 -5.24
C GLN A 102 15.21 0.91 -5.23
N GLU A 103 16.21 0.56 -4.42
CA GLU A 103 16.73 -0.80 -4.26
C GLU A 103 16.09 -1.54 -3.06
N GLN A 104 15.23 -0.86 -2.31
CA GLN A 104 14.54 -1.42 -1.16
C GLN A 104 13.06 -1.71 -1.48
N GLN A 105 12.53 -2.80 -0.94
CA GLN A 105 11.09 -3.07 -0.98
C GLN A 105 10.36 -2.34 0.15
N TYR A 106 9.11 -1.96 -0.14
CA TYR A 106 8.18 -1.38 0.82
C TYR A 106 6.84 -2.13 0.77
N GLY A 107 6.04 -1.98 1.81
CA GLY A 107 4.70 -2.55 1.85
C GLY A 107 3.68 -1.58 1.28
N LEU A 108 3.00 -1.91 0.19
CA LEU A 108 1.74 -1.25 -0.17
C LEU A 108 0.61 -1.94 0.59
N VAL A 109 0.10 -1.27 1.62
CA VAL A 109 -0.80 -1.86 2.60
C VAL A 109 -2.21 -1.37 2.37
N ALA A 110 -3.15 -2.30 2.23
CA ALA A 110 -4.58 -2.06 2.27
C ALA A 110 -5.11 -2.52 3.64
N CYS A 111 -5.55 -1.59 4.48
CA CYS A 111 -5.94 -1.86 5.86
C CYS A 111 -7.34 -1.35 6.18
N GLU A 112 -8.16 -2.17 6.81
CA GLU A 112 -9.36 -1.76 7.53
C GLU A 112 -8.93 -1.16 8.87
N MET A 113 -9.35 0.07 9.13
CA MET A 113 -9.14 0.83 10.37
C MET A 113 -10.41 0.67 11.21
N SER A 114 -10.27 0.02 12.38
CA SER A 114 -11.33 -0.14 13.38
C SER A 114 -11.20 0.84 14.52
#